data_AF-A0AAE0A2V2-F1
#
_entry.id   AF-A0AAE0A2V2-F1
#
_cell.length_a   1.000
_cell.length_b   1.000
_cell.length_c   1.000
_cell.angle_alpha   90.00
_cell.angle_beta   90.00
_cell.angle_gamma   90.00
#
_symmetry.space_group_name_H-M   'P 1'
#
loop_
_entity.id
_entity.type
_entity.pdbx_description
1 polymer ?
#
loop_
_entity_poly.entity_id
_entity_poly.type
_entity_poly.pdbx_seq_one_letter_code
_entity_poly.pdbx_strand_id
1 'polypeptide(L)'
;MEIFSKLLTISDVTSGLSIPTGALLHIPIPKGGRHYMGLVVKDSIGQVWKFHLYPNSHDTLAFTEGWLEFVQDKGVREGDKVIFSTGNNQDGAILHEYYSIVVIRSPFTFQGEPIYMDLEELPRKRLPIPTTEIIFFK
;
A
#
# COMPACT_ATOMS: atom_id res chain seq x y z
N MET A 1 -11.18 4.02 -8.37
CA MET A 1 -11.35 2.60 -8.73
C MET A 1 -10.22 1.81 -8.10
N GLU A 2 -10.54 0.78 -7.32
CA GLU A 2 -9.52 -0.15 -6.81
C GLU A 2 -8.91 -0.94 -7.98
N ILE A 3 -7.59 -0.98 -8.06
CA ILE A 3 -6.85 -1.83 -9.00
C ILE A 3 -6.58 -3.18 -8.35
N PHE A 4 -6.07 -3.17 -7.12
CA PHE A 4 -5.91 -4.36 -6.32
C PHE A 4 -5.88 -4.05 -4.83
N SER A 5 -6.18 -5.07 -4.04
CA SER A 5 -5.82 -5.13 -2.63
C SER A 5 -5.13 -6.44 -2.29
N LYS A 6 -4.22 -6.39 -1.32
CA LYS A 6 -3.34 -7.52 -1.00
C LYS A 6 -2.90 -7.45 0.47
N LEU A 7 -2.88 -8.61 1.13
CA LEU A 7 -2.17 -8.77 2.41
C LEU A 7 -0.67 -8.87 2.13
N LEU A 8 0.10 -7.99 2.76
CA LEU A 8 1.53 -7.91 2.56
C LEU A 8 2.24 -9.10 3.19
N THR A 9 3.05 -9.80 2.40
CA THR A 9 3.96 -10.84 2.90
C THR A 9 5.25 -10.21 3.40
N ILE A 10 6.08 -10.99 4.09
CA ILE A 10 7.44 -10.56 4.45
C ILE A 10 8.25 -10.09 3.24
N SER A 11 8.11 -10.73 2.07
CA SER A 11 8.84 -10.32 0.85
C SER A 11 8.35 -8.97 0.33
N ASP A 12 7.05 -8.67 0.47
CA ASP A 12 6.52 -7.38 0.04
C ASP A 12 7.13 -6.22 0.83
N VAL A 13 7.40 -6.41 2.12
CA VAL A 13 7.96 -5.35 2.98
C VAL A 13 9.49 -5.34 3.04
N THR A 14 10.16 -6.41 2.59
CA THR A 14 11.63 -6.50 2.62
C THR A 14 12.29 -6.34 1.25
N SER A 15 11.67 -6.86 0.20
CA SER A 15 12.25 -6.90 -1.15
C SER A 15 11.46 -6.08 -2.17
N GLY A 16 10.16 -5.88 -1.94
CA GLY A 16 9.32 -5.04 -2.80
C GLY A 16 7.91 -5.62 -3.01
N LEU A 17 6.95 -4.73 -3.21
CA LEU A 17 5.55 -5.08 -3.39
C LEU A 17 5.31 -5.74 -4.75
N SER A 18 5.06 -7.05 -4.75
CA SER A 18 4.72 -7.78 -5.98
C SER A 18 3.31 -7.45 -6.43
N ILE A 19 3.16 -7.08 -7.71
CA ILE A 19 1.89 -6.70 -8.32
C ILE A 19 1.11 -7.94 -8.77
N PRO A 20 -0.16 -8.10 -8.35
CA PRO A 20 -1.00 -9.18 -8.82
C PRO A 20 -1.14 -9.17 -10.35
N THR A 21 -1.10 -10.33 -11.00
CA THR A 21 -1.11 -10.42 -12.47
C THR A 21 -2.29 -9.70 -13.13
N GLY A 22 -3.49 -9.77 -12.53
CA GLY A 22 -4.68 -9.08 -13.05
C GLY A 22 -4.60 -7.54 -12.95
N ALA A 23 -3.82 -7.02 -12.00
CA ALA A 23 -3.64 -5.58 -11.82
C ALA A 23 -2.75 -4.93 -12.90
N LEU A 24 -1.91 -5.74 -13.56
CA LEU A 24 -0.96 -5.26 -14.57
C LEU A 24 -1.65 -4.58 -15.77
N LEU A 25 -2.91 -4.95 -16.07
CA LEU A 25 -3.70 -4.34 -17.14
C LEU A 25 -4.05 -2.88 -16.89
N HIS A 26 -4.01 -2.44 -15.62
CA HIS A 26 -4.37 -1.08 -15.21
C HIS A 26 -3.15 -0.21 -14.87
N ILE A 27 -1.95 -0.76 -15.02
CA ILE A 27 -0.71 -0.05 -14.81
C ILE A 27 -0.08 0.19 -16.18
N PRO A 28 0.26 1.44 -16.53
CA PRO A 28 0.97 1.73 -17.77
C PRO A 28 2.32 1.01 -17.72
N ILE A 29 2.51 0.00 -18.55
CA ILE A 29 3.79 -0.68 -18.72
C ILE A 29 4.37 -0.20 -20.05
N PRO A 30 5.51 0.52 -20.05
CA PRO A 30 6.04 1.11 -21.26
C PRO A 30 6.60 0.03 -22.16
N LYS A 31 6.12 0.00 -23.41
CA LYS A 31 6.67 -0.86 -24.45
C LYS A 31 8.01 -0.26 -24.90
N GLY A 32 9.14 -0.90 -24.58
CA GLY A 32 10.42 -0.59 -25.21
C GLY A 32 11.61 -0.27 -24.29
N GLY A 33 12.04 -1.21 -23.46
CA GLY A 33 13.45 -1.29 -23.04
C GLY A 33 13.90 -0.36 -21.90
N ARG A 34 13.00 0.34 -21.20
CA ARG A 34 13.36 0.89 -19.88
C ARG A 34 13.30 -0.24 -18.85
N HIS A 35 14.37 -0.44 -18.10
CA HIS A 35 14.45 -1.47 -17.06
C HIS A 35 13.52 -1.21 -15.87
N TYR A 36 12.99 0.02 -15.73
CA TYR A 36 12.04 0.40 -14.70
C TYR A 36 11.10 1.54 -15.13
N MET A 37 9.95 1.65 -14.47
CA MET A 37 9.00 2.76 -14.63
C MET A 37 8.68 3.42 -13.28
N GLY A 38 8.85 4.74 -13.20
CA GLY A 38 8.40 5.52 -12.04
C GLY A 38 6.90 5.84 -12.12
N LEU A 39 6.17 5.53 -11.05
CA LEU A 39 4.76 5.82 -10.87
C LEU A 39 4.58 6.81 -9.71
N VAL A 40 3.82 7.88 -9.93
CA VAL A 40 3.51 8.87 -8.89
C VAL A 40 2.24 8.42 -8.18
N VAL A 41 2.32 8.22 -6.87
CA VAL A 41 1.26 7.66 -6.02
C VAL A 41 1.03 8.60 -4.85
N LYS A 42 -0.23 8.89 -4.52
CA LYS A 42 -0.60 9.68 -3.33
C LYS A 42 -1.07 8.77 -2.20
N ASP A 43 -0.62 9.01 -0.98
CA ASP A 43 -1.20 8.35 0.20
C ASP A 43 -2.49 9.04 0.67
N SER A 44 -3.12 8.53 1.73
CA SER A 44 -4.41 9.04 2.22
C SER A 44 -4.34 10.44 2.83
N ILE A 45 -3.16 10.92 3.22
CA ILE A 45 -2.95 12.31 3.66
C ILE A 45 -2.49 13.24 2.52
N GLY A 46 -2.42 12.72 1.29
CA GLY A 46 -2.06 13.48 0.09
C GLY A 46 -0.56 13.64 -0.15
N GLN A 47 0.30 13.00 0.64
CA GLN A 47 1.74 12.98 0.42
C GLN A 47 2.06 12.15 -0.83
N VAL A 48 2.96 12.68 -1.64
CA VAL A 48 3.34 12.12 -2.94
C VAL A 48 4.55 11.20 -2.78
N TRP A 49 4.44 10.01 -3.35
CA TRP A 49 5.45 8.97 -3.40
C TRP A 49 5.76 8.61 -4.85
N LYS A 50 7.01 8.24 -5.14
CA LYS A 50 7.42 7.78 -6.48
C LYS A 50 7.88 6.34 -6.39
N PHE A 51 7.04 5.42 -6.84
CA PHE A 51 7.34 3.99 -6.84
C PHE A 51 7.95 3.56 -8.16
N HIS A 52 9.06 2.84 -8.12
CA HIS A 52 9.69 2.30 -9.31
C HIS A 52 9.29 0.85 -9.52
N LEU A 53 8.64 0.58 -10.66
CA LEU A 53 8.21 -0.73 -11.09
C LEU A 53 9.35 -1.42 -11.84
N TYR A 54 9.77 -2.58 -11.36
CA TYR A 54 10.82 -3.42 -11.94
C TYR A 54 10.29 -4.81 -12.30
N PRO A 55 10.87 -5.46 -13.33
CA PRO A 55 10.76 -6.91 -13.50
C PRO A 55 11.38 -7.62 -12.30
N ASN A 56 10.65 -8.57 -11.74
CA ASN A 56 11.10 -9.45 -10.66
C ASN A 56 11.44 -10.84 -11.23
N SER A 57 12.11 -11.67 -10.44
CA SER A 57 12.28 -13.10 -10.76
C SER A 57 10.89 -13.74 -10.98
N HIS A 58 10.78 -14.60 -11.99
CA HIS A 58 9.52 -15.27 -12.41
C HIS A 58 8.53 -14.41 -13.22
N ASP A 59 8.99 -13.45 -14.03
CA ASP A 59 8.14 -12.66 -14.95
C ASP A 59 7.02 -11.86 -14.25
N THR A 60 7.18 -11.57 -12.96
CA THR A 60 6.27 -10.71 -12.20
C THR A 60 6.81 -9.29 -12.15
N LEU A 61 5.95 -8.28 -11.99
CA LEU A 61 6.40 -6.90 -11.75
C LEU A 61 6.27 -6.56 -10.27
N ALA A 62 7.20 -5.79 -9.73
CA ALA A 62 7.17 -5.34 -8.34
C ALA A 62 7.55 -3.86 -8.20
N PHE A 63 6.93 -3.16 -7.26
CA PHE A 63 7.44 -1.88 -6.79
C PHE A 63 8.56 -2.13 -5.78
N THR A 64 9.77 -1.65 -6.07
CA THR A 64 10.93 -1.84 -5.18
C THR A 64 11.36 -0.51 -4.56
N GLU A 65 12.13 0.29 -5.29
CA GLU A 65 12.57 1.62 -4.86
C GLU A 65 11.37 2.56 -4.71
N GLY A 66 11.43 3.44 -3.71
CA GLY A 66 10.31 4.30 -3.29
C GLY A 66 9.23 3.56 -2.51
N TRP A 67 8.90 2.32 -2.86
CA TRP A 67 8.01 1.49 -2.03
C TRP A 67 8.69 1.12 -0.70
N LEU A 68 9.94 0.67 -0.72
CA LEU A 68 10.67 0.36 0.52
C LEU A 68 10.91 1.60 1.39
N GLU A 69 11.06 2.78 0.77
CA GLU A 69 11.11 4.06 1.49
C GLU A 69 9.77 4.36 2.18
N PHE A 70 8.65 4.15 1.48
CA PHE A 70 7.31 4.26 2.04
C PHE A 70 7.07 3.27 3.19
N VAL A 71 7.52 2.02 3.05
CA VAL A 71 7.44 1.00 4.10
C VAL A 71 8.17 1.47 5.36
N GLN A 72 9.39 2.01 5.20
CA GLN A 72 10.18 2.51 6.31
C GLN A 72 9.56 3.74 6.97
N ASP A 73 9.11 4.72 6.18
CA ASP A 73 8.54 5.98 6.66
C ASP A 73 7.21 5.77 7.39
N LYS A 74 6.30 4.99 6.80
CA LYS A 74 4.97 4.72 7.37
C LYS A 74 4.97 3.59 8.38
N GLY A 75 6.09 2.87 8.51
CA GLY A 75 6.21 1.70 9.38
C GLY A 75 5.27 0.57 8.98
N VAL A 76 5.09 0.35 7.67
CA VAL A 76 4.32 -0.76 7.09
C VAL A 76 4.99 -2.09 7.47
N ARG A 77 4.20 -3.14 7.71
CA ARG A 77 4.71 -4.45 8.12
C ARG A 77 3.93 -5.59 7.49
N GLU A 78 4.50 -6.79 7.59
CA GLU A 78 3.82 -8.03 7.19
C GLU A 78 2.44 -8.13 7.86
N GLY A 79 1.45 -8.59 7.09
CA GLY A 79 0.06 -8.72 7.52
C GLY A 79 -0.78 -7.45 7.40
N ASP A 80 -0.19 -6.28 7.14
CA ASP A 80 -0.98 -5.12 6.73
C ASP A 80 -1.64 -5.37 5.36
N LYS A 81 -2.79 -4.74 5.13
CA LYS A 81 -3.48 -4.77 3.85
C LYS A 81 -3.18 -3.51 3.06
N VAL A 82 -2.63 -3.66 1.87
CA VAL A 82 -2.49 -2.56 0.90
C VAL A 82 -3.72 -2.51 0.00
N ILE A 83 -4.19 -1.30 -0.30
CA ILE A 83 -5.17 -1.03 -1.34
C ILE A 83 -4.56 -0.02 -2.30
N PHE A 84 -4.42 -0.42 -3.57
CA PHE A 84 -3.90 0.41 -4.63
C PHE A 84 -5.02 0.76 -5.61
N SER A 85 -5.20 2.05 -5.86
CA SER A 85 -6.32 2.58 -6.63
C SER A 85 -5.86 3.56 -7.70
N THR A 86 -6.65 3.71 -8.75
CA THR A 86 -6.56 4.82 -9.70
C THR A 86 -7.81 5.68 -9.63
N GLY A 87 -7.67 6.96 -9.92
CA GLY A 87 -8.79 7.89 -10.05
C GLY A 87 -8.48 8.95 -11.10
N ASN A 88 -9.49 9.75 -11.42
CA ASN A 88 -9.36 10.88 -12.33
C ASN A 88 -9.57 12.16 -11.54
N ASN A 89 -8.58 13.04 -11.54
CA ASN A 89 -8.75 14.39 -11.03
C ASN A 89 -9.36 15.26 -12.12
N GLN A 90 -10.35 16.07 -11.75
CA GLN A 90 -10.92 17.10 -12.61
C GLN A 90 -10.30 18.45 -12.21
N ASP A 91 -9.10 18.72 -12.74
CA ASP A 91 -8.48 20.04 -12.62
C ASP A 91 -8.76 20.81 -13.93
N GLY A 92 -9.91 21.48 -13.99
CA GLY A 92 -10.38 22.15 -15.19
C GLY A 92 -10.88 21.18 -16.27
N ALA A 93 -10.57 21.44 -17.54
CA ALA A 93 -11.03 20.65 -18.69
C ALA A 93 -10.20 19.39 -19.00
N ILE A 94 -9.17 19.08 -18.19
CA ILE A 94 -8.25 17.97 -18.44
C ILE A 94 -8.41 16.94 -17.31
N LEU A 95 -8.78 15.72 -17.68
CA LEU A 95 -8.78 14.57 -16.79
C LEU A 95 -7.34 14.06 -16.63
N HIS A 96 -6.80 14.15 -15.42
CA HIS A 96 -5.52 13.56 -15.08
C HIS A 96 -5.74 12.29 -14.25
N GLU A 97 -5.32 11.15 -14.80
CA GLU A 97 -5.26 9.89 -14.04
C GLU A 97 -4.21 10.04 -12.92
N TYR A 98 -4.57 9.61 -11.72
CA TYR A 98 -3.68 9.58 -10.57
C TYR A 98 -3.78 8.23 -9.86
N TYR A 99 -2.68 7.82 -9.25
CA TYR A 99 -2.64 6.64 -8.40
C TYR A 99 -2.69 7.03 -6.94
N SER A 100 -3.31 6.17 -6.14
CA SER A 100 -3.39 6.32 -4.69
C SER A 100 -3.14 4.99 -3.98
N ILE A 101 -2.61 5.09 -2.77
CA ILE A 101 -2.33 3.95 -1.92
C ILE A 101 -2.87 4.20 -0.51
N VAL A 102 -3.53 3.18 0.03
CA VAL A 102 -3.99 3.15 1.43
C VAL A 102 -3.42 1.89 2.05
N VAL A 103 -2.87 2.02 3.26
CA VAL A 103 -2.44 0.88 4.06
C VAL A 103 -3.39 0.76 5.22
N ILE A 104 -4.00 -0.40 5.36
CA ILE A 104 -4.92 -0.70 6.43
C ILE A 104 -4.27 -1.72 7.36
N ARG A 105 -4.22 -1.39 8.64
CA ARG A 105 -3.67 -2.25 9.68
C ARG A 105 -4.79 -2.72 10.59
N SER A 106 -4.69 -3.97 11.06
CA SER A 106 -5.44 -4.39 12.24
C SER A 106 -4.54 -4.30 13.49
N PRO A 107 -4.59 -3.19 14.24
CA PRO A 107 -3.80 -3.06 15.46
C PRO A 107 -4.47 -3.72 16.68
N PHE A 108 -5.78 -3.99 16.61
CA PHE A 108 -6.58 -4.51 17.72
C PHE A 108 -7.59 -5.54 17.24
N THR A 109 -7.99 -6.40 18.17
CA THR A 109 -9.21 -7.20 18.04
C THR A 109 -10.26 -6.68 19.02
N PHE A 110 -11.52 -6.70 18.61
CA PHE A 110 -12.67 -6.44 19.48
C PHE A 110 -13.62 -7.62 19.36
N GLN A 111 -13.92 -8.26 20.49
CA GLN A 111 -14.73 -9.48 20.53
C GLN A 111 -14.19 -10.62 19.65
N GLY A 112 -12.87 -10.71 19.50
CA GLY A 112 -12.20 -11.72 18.66
C GLY A 112 -12.10 -11.33 17.18
N GLU A 113 -12.77 -10.26 16.74
CA GLU A 113 -12.73 -9.80 15.35
C GLU A 113 -11.67 -8.71 15.15
N PRO A 114 -10.87 -8.76 14.07
CA PRO A 114 -9.89 -7.73 13.77
C PRO A 114 -10.56 -6.41 13.40
N ILE A 115 -10.21 -5.33 14.11
CA ILE A 115 -10.58 -3.98 13.72
C ILE A 115 -9.50 -3.45 12.79
N TYR A 116 -9.91 -3.02 11.59
CA TYR A 116 -9.04 -2.45 10.58
C TYR A 116 -9.13 -0.91 10.58
N MET A 117 -7.99 -0.24 10.54
CA MET A 117 -7.88 1.21 10.46
C MET A 117 -6.82 1.61 9.44
N ASP A 118 -7.00 2.76 8.80
CA ASP A 118 -5.95 3.38 7.98
C ASP A 118 -4.70 3.62 8.84
N LEU A 119 -3.54 3.24 8.31
CA LEU A 119 -2.24 3.42 8.93
C LEU A 119 -1.96 4.89 9.24
N GLU A 120 -2.45 5.82 8.42
CA GLU A 120 -2.29 7.26 8.65
C GLU A 120 -3.15 7.78 9.82
N GLU A 121 -4.27 7.11 10.12
CA GLU A 121 -5.15 7.43 11.25
C GLU A 121 -4.65 6.83 12.57
N LEU A 122 -3.64 5.97 12.51
CA LEU A 122 -3.03 5.42 13.72
C LEU A 122 -2.15 6.49 14.39
N PRO A 123 -2.28 6.68 15.72
CA PRO A 123 -1.39 7.58 16.43
C PRO A 123 0.05 7.10 16.28
N ARG A 124 0.92 7.96 15.73
CA ARG A 124 2.36 7.66 15.51
C ARG A 124 3.10 7.29 16.81
N LYS A 125 2.55 7.63 17.97
CA LYS A 125 3.05 7.19 19.28
C LYS A 125 2.38 5.88 19.66
N ARG A 126 3.22 4.85 19.85
CA ARG A 126 2.90 3.49 20.33
C ARG A 126 1.64 3.47 21.20
N LEU A 127 0.53 2.95 20.66
CA LEU A 127 -0.52 2.43 21.51
C LEU A 127 0.13 1.31 22.36
N PRO A 128 -0.10 1.28 23.68
CA PRO A 128 0.36 0.17 24.50
C PRO A 128 -0.11 -1.11 23.82
N ILE A 129 0.80 -2.06 23.65
CA ILE A 129 0.46 -3.42 23.24
C ILE A 129 -0.66 -3.84 24.20
N PRO A 130 -1.88 -4.17 23.74
CA PRO A 130 -2.89 -4.75 24.61
C PRO A 130 -2.35 -6.11 25.00
N THR A 131 -1.57 -6.11 26.08
CA THR A 131 -1.08 -7.32 26.69
C THR A 131 -2.19 -7.71 27.64
N THR A 132 -2.97 -8.71 27.22
CA THR A 132 -3.84 -9.50 28.09
C THR A 132 -5.12 -8.79 28.57
N GLU A 133 -6.24 -9.44 28.21
CA GLU A 133 -7.56 -9.43 28.85
C GLU A 133 -8.10 -8.09 29.38
N ILE A 134 -9.02 -7.50 28.60
CA ILE A 134 -10.05 -6.66 29.22
C ILE A 134 -11.01 -7.60 29.95
N ILE A 135 -10.70 -7.80 31.23
CA ILE A 135 -11.56 -8.42 32.24
C ILE A 135 -12.83 -7.57 32.38
N PHE A 136 -13.96 -8.28 32.36
CA PHE A 136 -15.35 -7.92 32.67
C PHE A 136 -15.62 -6.56 33.35
N PHE A 137 -16.56 -5.80 32.79
CA PHE A 137 -17.48 -5.01 33.62
C PHE A 137 -18.77 -5.79 33.84
N LYS A 138 -19.07 -5.93 35.12
CA LYS A 138 -20.15 -6.64 35.80
C LYS A 138 -21.54 -6.13 35.44
#